data_AF-A0AAN8Q8C5-F1
#
_entry.id   AF-A0AAN8Q8C5-F1
#
_cell.length_a   1.000
_cell.length_b   1.000
_cell.length_c   1.000
_cell.angle_alpha   90.00
_cell.angle_beta   90.00
_cell.angle_gamma   90.00
#
_symmetry.space_group_name_H-M   'P 1'
#
loop_
_entity.id
_entity.type
_entity.pdbx_description
1 polymer ?
#
loop_
_entity_poly.entity_id
_entity_poly.type
_entity_poly.pdbx_seq_one_letter_code
_entity_poly.pdbx_strand_id
1 'polypeptide(L)'
;MKVNFAAQVLSDTVACALEEAYGTSVLGTVEFIKHMNKFFDCLKTRNLLECKRTRNTNLSAYTSVDDLRFTYLLYDFLSYFRRWEKSVEERPGSYSKSQKQCMLLSNQTLKGLRISVNSIVECSKFLLREGVEYVLTSRFNQDPLEEQFSHLRHKGGANDNPTVYDIKNNLSQMRVIGSTALAPIHGNITGRRKSEGLSLDNRPISKRPRL
;
A
#
# COMPACT_ATOMS: atom_id res chain seq x y z
N MET A 1 -0.22 14.69 -1.20
CA MET A 1 -0.18 13.72 -2.32
C MET A 1 -1.41 12.83 -2.23
N LYS A 2 -2.11 12.50 -3.32
CA LYS A 2 -3.35 11.69 -3.28
C LYS A 2 -3.14 10.34 -3.97
N VAL A 3 -2.76 9.33 -3.21
CA VAL A 3 -2.52 7.95 -3.71
C VAL A 3 -3.80 7.31 -4.26
N ASN A 4 -4.96 7.69 -3.71
CA ASN A 4 -6.26 7.20 -4.17
C ASN A 4 -6.50 7.39 -5.67
N PHE A 5 -6.08 8.51 -6.25
CA PHE A 5 -6.26 8.75 -7.69
C PHE A 5 -5.41 7.81 -8.54
N ALA A 6 -4.16 7.56 -8.14
CA ALA A 6 -3.32 6.59 -8.83
C ALA A 6 -3.91 5.18 -8.78
N ALA A 7 -4.45 4.78 -7.61
CA ALA A 7 -5.11 3.48 -7.45
C ALA A 7 -6.40 3.36 -8.29
N GLN A 8 -7.16 4.44 -8.46
CA GLN A 8 -8.35 4.46 -9.31
C GLN A 8 -8.00 4.36 -10.81
N VAL A 9 -6.97 5.10 -11.24
CA VAL A 9 -6.49 5.08 -12.64
C VAL A 9 -5.96 3.69 -13.01
N LEU A 10 -5.20 3.06 -12.11
CA LEU A 10 -4.63 1.73 -12.33
C LEU A 10 -5.55 0.62 -11.79
N SER A 11 -6.85 0.72 -12.04
CA SER A 11 -7.83 -0.26 -11.57
C SER A 11 -8.26 -1.24 -12.66
N ASP A 12 -8.71 -2.43 -12.24
CA ASP A 12 -9.22 -3.46 -13.15
C ASP A 12 -10.42 -2.97 -13.98
N THR A 13 -11.29 -2.14 -13.38
CA THR A 13 -12.42 -1.51 -14.09
C THR A 13 -11.95 -0.60 -15.22
N VAL A 14 -10.89 0.19 -15.01
CA VAL A 14 -10.32 1.04 -16.07
C VAL A 14 -9.71 0.18 -17.17
N ALA A 15 -9.02 -0.91 -16.82
CA ALA A 15 -8.47 -1.84 -17.80
C ALA A 15 -9.57 -2.45 -18.68
N CYS A 16 -10.67 -2.91 -18.08
CA CYS A 16 -11.81 -3.46 -18.82
C CYS A 16 -12.48 -2.40 -19.70
N ALA A 17 -12.65 -1.17 -19.21
CA ALA A 17 -13.25 -0.09 -20.00
C ALA A 17 -12.38 0.30 -21.21
N LEU A 18 -11.06 0.31 -21.06
CA LEU A 18 -10.13 0.57 -22.17
C LEU A 18 -10.20 -0.54 -23.23
N GLU A 19 -10.18 -1.80 -22.78
CA GLU A 19 -10.28 -2.97 -23.65
C GLU A 19 -11.59 -2.96 -24.45
N GLU A 20 -12.72 -2.65 -23.81
CA GLU A 20 -14.02 -2.54 -24.47
C GLU A 20 -14.08 -1.37 -25.47
N ALA A 21 -13.58 -0.19 -25.10
CA ALA A 21 -13.70 1.01 -25.93
C ALA A 21 -12.75 1.02 -27.14
N TYR A 22 -11.56 0.43 -27.01
CA TYR A 22 -10.48 0.56 -28.00
C TYR A 22 -9.96 -0.78 -28.54
N GLY A 23 -10.51 -1.90 -28.05
CA GLY A 23 -10.19 -3.24 -28.53
C GLY A 23 -8.70 -3.59 -28.42
N THR A 24 -8.18 -4.23 -29.46
CA THR A 24 -6.82 -4.78 -29.45
C THR A 24 -5.70 -3.72 -29.48
N SER A 25 -6.04 -2.45 -29.77
CA SER A 25 -5.06 -1.37 -29.89
C SER A 25 -4.42 -0.97 -28.54
N VAL A 26 -5.08 -1.28 -27.42
CA VAL A 26 -4.65 -0.88 -26.06
C VAL A 26 -4.19 -2.03 -25.19
N LEU A 27 -4.01 -3.24 -25.74
CA LEU A 27 -3.72 -4.45 -24.96
C LEU A 27 -2.49 -4.31 -24.06
N GLY A 28 -1.42 -3.67 -24.53
CA GLY A 28 -0.23 -3.45 -23.71
C GLY A 28 -0.49 -2.57 -22.48
N THR A 29 -1.35 -1.55 -22.62
CA THR A 29 -1.78 -0.69 -21.51
C THR A 29 -2.70 -1.43 -20.55
N VAL A 30 -3.64 -2.21 -21.08
CA VAL A 30 -4.55 -3.05 -20.30
C VAL A 30 -3.77 -4.07 -19.47
N GLU A 31 -2.79 -4.76 -20.07
CA GLU A 31 -1.92 -5.72 -19.39
C GLU A 31 -1.13 -5.04 -18.26
N PHE A 32 -0.55 -3.86 -18.52
CA PHE A 32 0.15 -3.07 -17.51
C PHE A 32 -0.77 -2.73 -16.33
N ILE A 33 -1.97 -2.21 -16.60
CA ILE A 33 -2.91 -1.81 -15.55
C ILE A 33 -3.34 -3.03 -14.72
N LYS A 34 -3.68 -4.16 -15.37
CA LYS A 34 -4.07 -5.40 -14.67
C LYS A 34 -2.94 -5.91 -13.77
N HIS A 35 -1.70 -5.89 -14.24
CA HIS A 35 -0.55 -6.27 -13.42
C HIS A 35 -0.35 -5.37 -12.21
N MET A 36 -0.43 -4.04 -12.41
CA MET A 36 -0.28 -3.06 -11.33
C MET A 36 -1.42 -3.13 -10.32
N ASN A 37 -2.68 -3.29 -10.77
CA ASN A 37 -3.84 -3.46 -9.90
C ASN A 37 -3.68 -4.69 -9.01
N LYS A 38 -3.40 -5.85 -9.61
CA LYS A 38 -3.25 -7.10 -8.86
C LYS A 38 -2.06 -7.07 -7.90
N PHE A 39 -0.93 -6.51 -8.32
CA PHE A 39 0.22 -6.28 -7.43
C PHE A 39 -0.18 -5.42 -6.22
N PHE A 40 -0.87 -4.30 -6.46
CA PHE A 40 -1.28 -3.40 -5.40
C PHE A 40 -2.24 -4.07 -4.41
N ASP A 41 -3.22 -4.83 -4.90
CA ASP A 41 -4.16 -5.58 -4.04
C ASP A 41 -3.45 -6.63 -3.19
N CYS A 42 -2.54 -7.41 -3.78
CA CYS A 42 -1.73 -8.40 -3.05
C CYS A 42 -0.92 -7.78 -1.88
N LEU A 43 -0.54 -6.50 -1.99
CA LEU A 43 0.26 -5.78 -1.00
C LEU A 43 -0.57 -4.91 -0.04
N LYS A 44 -1.90 -4.85 -0.24
CA LYS A 44 -2.82 -4.00 0.52
C LYS A 44 -3.83 -4.81 1.31
N THR A 45 -3.46 -6.00 1.75
CA THR A 45 -4.38 -6.80 2.57
C THR A 45 -4.46 -6.25 4.00
N ARG A 46 -5.64 -5.74 4.39
CA ARG A 46 -5.82 -5.04 5.68
C ARG A 46 -6.45 -5.87 6.78
N ASN A 47 -7.31 -6.82 6.43
CA ASN A 47 -8.03 -7.67 7.37
C ASN A 47 -8.56 -8.94 6.69
N LEU A 48 -9.05 -9.90 7.49
CA LEU A 48 -9.52 -11.21 7.03
C LEU A 48 -10.85 -11.17 6.25
N LEU A 49 -11.59 -10.06 6.31
CA LEU A 49 -12.94 -9.92 5.77
C LEU A 49 -13.00 -9.13 4.46
N GLU A 50 -11.95 -8.35 4.15
CA GLU A 50 -11.94 -7.42 3.01
C GLU A 50 -12.10 -8.15 1.69
N CYS A 51 -11.41 -9.29 1.51
CA CYS A 51 -11.59 -10.17 0.37
C CYS A 51 -13.06 -10.60 0.18
N LYS A 52 -13.72 -11.06 1.25
CA LYS A 52 -15.12 -11.50 1.19
C LYS A 52 -16.07 -10.35 0.85
N ARG A 53 -15.86 -9.18 1.46
CA ARG A 53 -16.68 -7.97 1.24
C ARG A 53 -16.53 -7.42 -0.17
N THR A 54 -15.31 -7.40 -0.70
CA THR A 54 -15.00 -6.84 -2.03
C THR A 54 -15.09 -7.87 -3.15
N ARG A 55 -15.24 -9.16 -2.81
CA ARG A 55 -15.17 -10.30 -3.74
C ARG A 55 -13.88 -10.32 -4.55
N ASN A 56 -12.77 -9.90 -3.92
CA ASN A 56 -11.45 -9.86 -4.53
C ASN A 56 -10.47 -10.72 -3.73
N THR A 57 -10.11 -11.88 -4.30
CA THR A 57 -9.19 -12.85 -3.68
C THR A 57 -7.78 -12.30 -3.54
N ASN A 58 -7.38 -11.30 -4.31
CA ASN A 58 -6.05 -10.69 -4.16
C ASN A 58 -5.90 -9.95 -2.81
N LEU A 59 -7.01 -9.54 -2.20
CA LEU A 59 -7.07 -8.87 -0.89
C LEU A 59 -7.21 -9.85 0.29
N SER A 60 -7.00 -11.16 0.11
CA SER A 60 -7.05 -12.13 1.22
C SER A 60 -5.78 -12.11 2.06
N ALA A 61 -5.88 -12.38 3.36
CA ALA A 61 -4.68 -12.61 4.16
C ALA A 61 -3.90 -13.81 3.62
N TYR A 62 -2.57 -13.74 3.69
CA TYR A 62 -1.74 -14.89 3.36
C TYR A 62 -1.77 -15.84 4.54
N THR A 63 -2.17 -17.09 4.33
CA THR A 63 -2.29 -18.11 5.37
C THR A 63 -1.49 -19.37 5.06
N SER A 64 -0.84 -19.42 3.90
CA SER A 64 -0.05 -20.56 3.45
C SER A 64 1.21 -20.08 2.73
N VAL A 65 2.31 -20.81 2.93
CA VAL A 65 3.58 -20.59 2.23
C VAL A 65 3.48 -20.87 0.73
N ASP A 66 2.48 -21.65 0.33
CA ASP A 66 2.21 -22.07 -1.05
C ASP A 66 1.10 -21.23 -1.72
N ASP A 67 0.77 -20.06 -1.15
CA ASP A 67 -0.21 -19.15 -1.74
C ASP A 67 0.20 -18.78 -3.18
N LEU A 68 -0.69 -19.05 -4.14
CA LEU A 68 -0.46 -18.83 -5.58
C LEU A 68 -0.12 -17.37 -5.91
N ARG A 69 -0.53 -16.42 -5.06
CA ARG A 69 -0.19 -15.00 -5.24
C ARG A 69 1.30 -14.75 -5.08
N PHE A 70 2.02 -15.53 -4.27
CA PHE A 70 3.48 -15.44 -4.20
C PHE A 70 4.13 -15.84 -5.52
N THR A 71 3.65 -16.93 -6.13
CA THR A 71 4.10 -17.37 -7.47
C THR A 71 3.81 -16.29 -8.51
N TYR A 72 2.60 -15.73 -8.52
CA TYR A 72 2.26 -14.64 -9.41
C TYR A 72 3.20 -13.43 -9.25
N LEU A 73 3.44 -12.98 -8.01
CA LEU A 73 4.30 -11.83 -7.74
C LEU A 73 5.73 -12.06 -8.26
N LEU A 74 6.30 -13.23 -8.00
CA LEU A 74 7.68 -13.55 -8.37
C LEU A 74 7.86 -13.84 -9.87
N TYR A 75 6.95 -14.61 -10.45
CA TYR A 75 7.15 -15.23 -11.76
C TYR A 75 6.29 -14.64 -12.87
N ASP A 76 5.16 -14.01 -12.57
CA ASP A 76 4.35 -13.34 -13.58
C ASP A 76 4.63 -11.82 -13.58
N PHE A 77 4.47 -11.18 -12.42
CA PHE A 77 4.59 -9.73 -12.29
C PHE A 77 6.02 -9.22 -12.53
N LEU A 78 7.03 -9.77 -11.85
CA LEU A 78 8.42 -9.35 -12.11
C LEU A 78 8.90 -9.75 -13.51
N SER A 79 8.45 -10.88 -14.04
CA SER A 79 8.81 -11.33 -15.40
C SER A 79 8.18 -10.45 -16.47
N TYR A 80 6.99 -9.89 -16.25
CA TYR A 80 6.39 -8.90 -17.14
C TYR A 80 7.35 -7.71 -17.36
N PHE A 81 7.88 -7.13 -16.28
CA PHE A 81 8.84 -6.02 -16.41
C PHE A 81 10.15 -6.44 -17.09
N ARG A 82 10.66 -7.64 -16.81
CA ARG A 82 11.86 -8.17 -17.50
C ARG A 82 11.62 -8.35 -19.00
N ARG A 83 10.46 -8.88 -19.38
CA ARG A 83 10.05 -9.02 -20.80
C ARG A 83 9.90 -7.64 -21.45
N TRP A 84 9.33 -6.67 -20.75
CA TRP A 84 9.21 -5.30 -21.25
C TRP A 84 10.59 -4.65 -21.45
N GLU A 85 11.49 -4.73 -20.48
CA GLU A 85 12.89 -4.26 -20.62
C GLU A 85 13.57 -4.90 -21.83
N LYS A 86 13.51 -6.23 -21.95
CA LYS A 86 14.07 -6.97 -23.09
C LYS A 86 13.48 -6.51 -24.43
N SER A 87 12.17 -6.30 -24.49
CA SER A 87 11.49 -5.83 -25.71
C SER A 87 11.94 -4.42 -26.15
N VAL A 88 12.37 -3.58 -25.22
CA VAL A 88 12.91 -2.24 -25.50
C VAL A 88 14.37 -2.32 -25.92
N GLU A 89 15.15 -3.23 -25.33
CA GLU A 89 16.53 -3.51 -25.72
C GLU A 89 16.61 -4.03 -27.15
N GLU A 90 15.79 -5.02 -27.48
CA GLU A 90 15.73 -5.70 -28.79
C GLU A 90 14.91 -4.94 -29.84
N ARG A 91 14.33 -3.77 -29.48
CA ARG A 91 13.45 -3.00 -30.37
C ARG A 91 14.18 -2.62 -31.67
N PRO A 92 13.63 -2.95 -32.85
CA PRO A 92 14.24 -2.60 -34.12
C PRO A 92 14.23 -1.09 -34.34
N GLY A 93 15.36 -0.55 -34.79
CA GLY A 93 15.58 0.88 -35.02
C GLY A 93 16.76 1.46 -34.22
N SER A 94 17.35 2.54 -34.73
CA SER A 94 18.49 3.22 -34.10
C SER A 94 18.02 4.17 -33.00
N TYR A 95 17.61 3.62 -31.86
CA TYR A 95 17.25 4.41 -30.68
C TYR A 95 18.48 4.63 -29.78
N SER A 96 18.68 5.88 -29.36
CA SER A 96 19.66 6.20 -28.33
C SER A 96 19.29 5.59 -26.98
N LYS A 97 20.28 5.48 -26.08
CA LYS A 97 20.07 4.98 -24.71
C LYS A 97 19.03 5.80 -23.94
N SER A 98 19.03 7.13 -24.13
CA SER A 98 18.05 8.04 -23.50
C SER A 98 16.63 7.77 -23.99
N GLN A 99 16.46 7.60 -25.31
CA GLN A 99 15.15 7.28 -25.88
C GLN A 99 14.62 5.94 -25.38
N LYS A 100 15.47 4.91 -25.28
CA LYS A 100 15.09 3.61 -24.71
C LYS A 100 14.67 3.73 -23.23
N GLN A 101 15.34 4.57 -22.45
CA GLN A 101 14.95 4.81 -21.05
C GLN A 101 13.57 5.48 -20.93
N CYS A 102 13.20 6.37 -21.84
CA CYS A 102 11.86 6.98 -21.87
C CYS A 102 10.74 5.99 -22.20
N MET A 103 11.06 4.81 -22.73
CA MET A 103 10.07 3.75 -23.05
C MET A 103 9.79 2.83 -21.86
N LEU A 104 10.49 3.00 -20.75
CA LEU A 104 10.41 2.16 -19.55
C LEU A 104 10.04 3.00 -18.33
N LEU A 105 9.66 2.32 -17.26
CA LEU A 105 9.65 2.95 -15.93
C LEU A 105 11.08 3.34 -15.52
N SER A 106 11.18 4.30 -14.60
CA SER A 106 12.48 4.68 -14.08
C SER A 106 13.21 3.49 -13.44
N ASN A 107 14.53 3.44 -13.58
CA ASN A 107 15.36 2.40 -12.97
C ASN A 107 15.11 2.27 -11.46
N GLN A 108 14.85 3.39 -10.78
CA GLN A 108 14.54 3.39 -9.35
C GLN A 108 13.20 2.71 -9.05
N THR A 109 12.17 2.99 -9.86
CA THR A 109 10.86 2.33 -9.73
C THR A 109 10.97 0.83 -9.96
N LEU A 110 11.64 0.40 -11.03
CA LEU A 110 11.82 -1.03 -11.34
C LEU A 110 12.60 -1.77 -10.24
N LYS A 111 13.68 -1.15 -9.74
CA LYS A 111 14.44 -1.68 -8.61
C LYS A 111 13.58 -1.77 -7.34
N GLY A 112 12.80 -0.72 -7.07
CA GLY A 112 11.86 -0.67 -5.94
C GLY A 112 10.83 -1.80 -6.01
N LEU A 113 10.19 -2.01 -7.15
CA LEU A 113 9.24 -3.11 -7.36
C LEU A 113 9.88 -4.48 -7.12
N ARG A 114 11.09 -4.71 -7.64
CA ARG A 114 11.84 -5.96 -7.42
C ARG A 114 12.12 -6.18 -5.94
N ILE A 115 12.62 -5.17 -5.23
CA ILE A 115 12.91 -5.28 -3.79
C ILE A 115 11.61 -5.53 -3.02
N SER A 116 10.57 -4.73 -3.22
CA SER A 116 9.30 -4.87 -2.51
C SER A 116 8.67 -6.24 -2.69
N VAL A 117 8.64 -6.78 -3.92
CA VAL A 117 8.12 -8.13 -4.18
C VAL A 117 8.93 -9.19 -3.43
N ASN A 118 10.25 -9.23 -3.61
CA ASN A 118 11.08 -10.25 -2.98
C ASN A 118 10.99 -10.16 -1.45
N SER A 119 11.09 -8.96 -0.89
CA SER A 119 11.01 -8.76 0.56
C SER A 119 9.66 -9.18 1.13
N ILE A 120 8.53 -8.79 0.53
CA ILE A 120 7.21 -9.15 1.06
C ILE A 120 6.96 -10.65 0.95
N VAL A 121 7.36 -11.28 -0.15
CA VAL A 121 7.20 -12.74 -0.32
C VAL A 121 8.02 -13.49 0.71
N GLU A 122 9.32 -13.19 0.84
CA GLU A 122 10.20 -13.88 1.78
C GLU A 122 9.81 -13.63 3.24
N CYS A 123 9.53 -12.37 3.62
CA CYS A 123 9.07 -12.05 4.98
C CYS A 123 7.75 -12.75 5.31
N SER A 124 6.79 -12.78 4.38
CA SER A 124 5.50 -13.43 4.61
C SER A 124 5.67 -14.94 4.75
N LYS A 125 6.45 -15.58 3.88
CA LYS A 125 6.74 -17.02 3.97
C LYS A 125 7.48 -17.37 5.26
N PHE A 126 8.46 -16.56 5.67
CA PHE A 126 9.16 -16.74 6.94
C PHE A 126 8.18 -16.73 8.12
N LEU A 127 7.35 -15.69 8.25
CA LEU A 127 6.37 -15.59 9.34
C LEU A 127 5.41 -16.79 9.38
N LEU A 128 4.93 -17.23 8.22
CA LEU A 128 4.04 -18.38 8.12
C LEU A 128 4.72 -19.70 8.53
N ARG A 129 6.01 -19.88 8.22
CA ARG A 129 6.80 -21.04 8.66
C ARG A 129 7.02 -21.04 10.18
N GLU A 130 7.16 -19.87 10.79
CA GLU A 130 7.29 -19.69 12.24
C GLU A 130 5.96 -19.83 13.00
N GLY A 131 4.88 -20.22 12.32
CA GLY A 131 3.59 -20.51 12.94
C GLY A 131 2.65 -19.32 13.09
N VAL A 132 2.94 -18.19 12.44
CA VAL A 132 1.97 -17.08 12.34
C VAL A 132 0.79 -17.54 11.49
N GLU A 133 -0.44 -17.46 12.03
CA GLU A 133 -1.65 -17.96 11.36
C GLU A 133 -1.92 -17.25 10.02
N TYR A 134 -1.66 -15.94 9.97
CA TYR A 134 -1.86 -15.16 8.76
C TYR A 134 -0.99 -13.90 8.71
N VAL A 135 -0.72 -13.41 7.49
CA VAL A 135 0.03 -12.17 7.25
C VAL A 135 -0.83 -11.14 6.54
N LEU A 136 -0.87 -9.93 7.10
CA LEU A 136 -1.54 -8.75 6.54
C LEU A 136 -0.51 -7.80 5.93
N THR A 137 -0.37 -7.82 4.61
CA THR A 137 0.66 -7.05 3.89
C THR A 137 0.50 -5.54 4.02
N SER A 138 -0.69 -5.02 4.38
CA SER A 138 -0.86 -3.60 4.68
C SER A 138 -0.09 -3.13 5.92
N ARG A 139 0.54 -4.04 6.69
CA ARG A 139 1.41 -3.71 7.82
C ARG A 139 2.87 -3.49 7.42
N PHE A 140 3.23 -3.78 6.17
CA PHE A 140 4.59 -3.61 5.64
C PHE A 140 4.77 -2.31 4.85
N ASN A 141 3.90 -1.33 5.07
CA ASN A 141 3.99 -0.01 4.45
C ASN A 141 4.14 1.10 5.51
N GLN A 142 4.46 2.30 5.04
CA GLN A 142 4.68 3.46 5.91
C GLN A 142 3.39 4.25 6.17
N ASP A 143 2.22 3.78 5.71
CA ASP A 143 0.94 4.49 5.90
C ASP A 143 0.64 4.80 7.38
N PRO A 144 0.88 3.88 8.35
CA PRO A 144 0.68 4.21 9.76
C PRO A 144 1.60 5.33 10.25
N LEU A 145 2.82 5.42 9.73
CA LEU A 145 3.76 6.48 10.07
C LEU A 145 3.31 7.82 9.49
N GLU A 146 2.87 7.83 8.23
CA GLU A 146 2.31 9.03 7.59
C GLU A 146 1.04 9.53 8.30
N GLU A 147 0.20 8.61 8.77
CA GLU A 147 -0.95 8.91 9.61
C GLU A 147 -0.54 9.60 10.92
N GLN A 148 0.52 9.11 11.58
CA GLN A 148 1.07 9.78 12.77
C GLN A 148 1.55 11.21 12.47
N PHE A 149 2.20 11.45 11.33
CA PHE A 149 2.56 12.80 10.93
C PHE A 149 1.33 13.70 10.71
N SER A 150 0.23 13.14 10.20
CA SER A 150 -1.02 13.86 10.07
C SER A 150 -1.62 14.24 11.42
N HIS A 151 -1.59 13.33 12.40
CA HIS A 151 -2.02 13.65 13.77
C HIS A 151 -1.19 14.78 14.38
N LEU A 152 0.14 14.74 14.21
CA LEU A 152 1.04 15.77 14.72
C LEU A 152 0.77 17.15 14.13
N ARG A 153 0.53 17.24 12.82
CA ARG A 153 0.15 18.50 12.16
C ARG A 153 -1.23 18.98 12.60
N HIS A 154 -2.21 18.08 12.65
CA HIS A 154 -3.58 18.43 13.03
C HIS A 154 -3.67 19.00 14.46
N LYS A 155 -2.82 18.52 15.37
CA LYS A 155 -2.75 19.02 16.74
C LYS A 155 -2.24 20.47 16.84
N GLY A 156 -1.52 20.96 15.83
CA GLY A 156 -1.08 22.35 15.72
C GLY A 156 -2.19 23.32 15.29
N GLY A 157 -3.41 22.84 15.02
CA GLY A 157 -4.51 23.67 14.53
C GLY A 157 -4.18 24.24 13.15
N ALA A 158 -4.06 25.57 13.06
CA ALA A 158 -3.67 26.26 11.83
C ALA A 158 -2.15 26.20 11.54
N ASN A 159 -1.35 25.64 12.47
CA ASN A 159 0.09 25.47 12.25
C ASN A 159 0.40 24.16 11.53
N ASP A 160 0.28 24.18 10.20
CA ASP A 160 0.55 23.02 9.33
C ASP A 160 2.03 22.62 9.27
N ASN A 161 2.94 23.53 9.65
CA ASN A 161 4.40 23.31 9.64
C ASN A 161 4.99 23.52 11.05
N PRO A 162 4.71 22.60 12.00
CA PRO A 162 5.16 22.73 13.37
C PRO A 162 6.69 22.69 13.47
N THR A 163 7.26 23.45 14.39
CA THR A 163 8.69 23.38 14.70
C THR A 163 9.03 22.07 15.41
N VAL A 164 10.33 21.76 15.50
CA VAL A 164 10.80 20.59 16.27
C VAL A 164 10.34 20.64 17.73
N TYR A 165 10.28 21.84 18.32
CA TYR A 165 9.79 22.05 19.68
C TYR A 165 8.29 21.76 19.81
N ASP A 166 7.50 22.21 18.85
CA ASP A 166 6.05 21.93 18.80
C ASP A 166 5.79 20.43 18.65
N ILE A 167 6.55 19.75 17.78
CA ILE A 167 6.47 18.29 17.62
C ILE A 167 6.82 17.59 18.95
N LYS A 168 7.88 18.00 19.65
CA LYS A 168 8.26 17.44 20.96
C LYS A 168 7.13 17.58 21.99
N ASN A 169 6.50 18.74 22.06
CA ASN A 169 5.39 19.00 22.99
C ASN A 169 4.15 18.18 22.60
N ASN A 170 3.80 18.15 21.32
CA ASN A 170 2.68 17.37 20.80
C ASN A 170 2.86 15.87 21.06
N LEU A 171 4.06 15.34 20.82
CA LEU A 171 4.41 13.95 21.13
C LEU A 171 4.31 13.65 22.63
N SER A 172 4.86 14.52 23.49
CA SER A 172 4.77 14.35 24.94
C SER A 172 3.31 14.30 25.40
N GLN A 173 2.47 15.20 24.90
CA GLN A 173 1.05 15.19 25.21
C GLN A 173 0.33 13.94 24.69
N MET A 174 0.61 13.48 23.47
CA MET A 174 0.01 12.24 22.94
C MET A 174 0.42 11.00 23.76
N ARG A 175 1.65 10.96 24.28
CA ARG A 175 2.13 9.87 25.14
C ARG A 175 1.46 9.86 26.51
N VAL A 176 1.24 11.04 27.10
CA VAL A 176 0.67 11.19 28.45
C VAL A 176 -0.85 10.99 28.47
N ILE A 177 -1.56 11.55 27.48
CA ILE A 177 -3.03 11.53 27.43
C ILE A 177 -3.54 10.21 26.82
N GLY A 178 -2.66 9.42 26.21
CA GLY A 178 -3.05 8.28 25.37
C GLY A 178 -3.56 8.76 24.01
N SER A 179 -3.71 7.82 23.08
CA SER A 179 -4.13 8.00 21.68
C SER A 179 -5.59 8.48 21.50
N THR A 180 -6.16 9.20 22.47
CA THR A 180 -7.43 9.93 22.37
C THR A 180 -7.33 11.23 21.54
N ALA A 181 -6.17 11.47 20.92
CA ALA A 181 -6.05 12.44 19.84
C ALA A 181 -6.97 12.01 18.67
N LEU A 182 -7.91 12.86 18.30
CA LEU A 182 -8.85 12.67 17.19
C LEU A 182 -8.13 12.07 15.97
N ALA A 183 -8.70 11.00 15.40
CA ALA A 183 -8.23 10.42 14.15
C ALA A 183 -8.19 11.49 13.06
N PRO A 184 -7.14 11.54 12.21
CA PRO A 184 -7.06 12.51 11.14
C PRO A 184 -8.26 12.31 10.21
N ILE A 185 -8.91 13.43 9.88
CA ILE A 185 -10.13 13.45 9.04
C ILE A 185 -9.85 12.91 7.62
N HIS A 186 -8.57 12.92 7.19
CA HIS A 186 -8.15 12.56 5.84
C HIS A 186 -6.95 11.60 5.88
N GLY A 187 -6.98 10.57 5.03
CA GLY A 187 -5.87 9.66 4.78
C GLY A 187 -5.62 9.48 3.29
N ASN A 188 -4.44 8.98 2.91
CA ASN A 188 -4.02 8.87 1.50
C ASN A 188 -4.87 7.88 0.67
N ILE A 189 -5.55 6.94 1.33
CA ILE A 189 -6.46 5.97 0.72
C ILE A 189 -7.79 5.97 1.48
N THR A 190 -8.91 6.21 0.79
CA THR A 190 -10.27 6.17 1.37
C THR A 190 -10.72 4.74 1.68
N GLY A 191 -11.51 4.55 2.75
CA GLY A 191 -12.12 3.26 3.11
C GLY A 191 -11.73 2.68 4.48
N ARG A 192 -10.88 3.36 5.25
CA ARG A 192 -10.74 3.06 6.69
C ARG A 192 -12.06 3.47 7.35
N ARG A 193 -12.73 2.57 8.07
CA ARG A 193 -13.80 2.99 9.00
C ARG A 193 -13.19 4.11 9.84
N LYS A 194 -13.91 5.24 10.00
CA LYS A 194 -13.61 6.16 11.11
C LYS A 194 -13.46 5.24 12.31
N SER A 195 -12.29 5.22 12.96
CA SER A 195 -12.20 4.62 14.28
C SER A 195 -13.37 5.24 15.03
N GLU A 196 -14.34 4.44 15.48
CA GLU A 196 -15.32 4.93 16.43
C GLU A 196 -14.50 5.67 17.47
N GLY A 197 -14.68 6.98 17.52
CA GLY A 197 -13.85 7.82 18.37
C GLY A 197 -13.88 7.17 19.74
N LEU A 198 -12.71 6.91 20.31
CA LEU A 198 -12.66 6.49 21.71
C LEU A 198 -13.50 7.51 22.47
N SER A 199 -14.69 7.08 22.91
CA SER A 199 -15.56 7.89 23.75
C SER A 199 -14.74 8.14 24.99
N LEU A 200 -14.26 9.37 25.15
CA LEU A 200 -13.57 9.84 26.35
C LEU A 200 -14.56 9.69 27.51
N ASP A 201 -14.42 8.61 28.26
CA ASP A 201 -15.14 8.42 29.50
C ASP A 201 -14.53 9.34 30.55
N ASN A 202 -15.30 10.33 31.01
CA ASN A 202 -14.86 11.27 32.05
C ASN A 202 -14.95 10.66 33.46
N ARG A 203 -15.18 9.34 33.57
CA ARG A 203 -15.16 8.65 34.86
C ARG A 203 -13.76 8.69 35.47
N PRO A 204 -13.64 8.98 36.78
CA PRO A 204 -12.38 8.89 37.50
C PRO A 204 -11.79 7.49 37.39
N ILE A 205 -10.48 7.39 37.14
CA ILE A 205 -9.75 6.12 37.15
C ILE A 205 -9.92 5.47 38.53
N SER A 206 -10.37 4.20 38.57
CA SER A 206 -10.53 3.46 39.82
C SER A 206 -9.20 3.40 40.57
N LYS A 207 -9.19 3.81 41.84
CA LYS A 207 -8.00 3.70 42.69
C LYS A 207 -7.58 2.23 42.78
N ARG A 208 -6.29 1.96 42.55
CA ARG A 208 -5.72 0.62 42.76
C ARG A 208 -5.99 0.17 44.20
N PRO A 209 -6.50 -1.06 44.43
CA PRO A 209 -6.57 -1.61 45.77
C PRO A 209 -5.17 -1.64 46.36
N ARG A 210 -5.04 -1.18 47.60
CA ARG A 210 -3.81 -1.38 48.37
C ARG A 210 -3.76 -2.86 48.75
N LEU A 211 -2.70 -3.55 48.34
CA LEU A 211 -2.30 -4.84 48.89
C LEU A 211 -1.96 -4.67 50.37
#